data_AF-A0A2K0WN44-F1
#
_entry.id   AF-A0A2K0WN44-F1
#
_cell.length_a   1.000
_cell.length_b   1.000
_cell.length_c   1.000
_cell.angle_alpha   90.00
_cell.angle_beta   90.00
_cell.angle_gamma   90.00
#
_symmetry.space_group_name_H-M   'P 1'
#
loop_
_entity.id
_entity.type
_entity.pdbx_description
1 polymer ?
#
loop_
_entity_poly.entity_id
_entity_poly.type
_entity_poly.pdbx_seq_one_letter_code
_entity_poly.pdbx_strand_id
1 'polypeptide(L)'
;MLLDTGKVDVDVTDENGQTPLSWAARYGREVVVKMLLGTGKVDVDTVDENGRTPLLWAAGNGHEAVVKMLLDTCKVDVDATDENGQTPLSWAAENGHEAVVKMLLDTGKVDADARDTKYGRTPLSWAAGNGHEAVVKMLLDTGKVDIDAEDFCGLTAYQLSAFNHHEQAERQLMARGALASSDFYGLQSLFVEP
;
A
#
# COMPACT_ATOMS: atom_id res chain seq x y z
N MET A 1 -12.33 -27.95 -17.67
CA MET A 1 -12.14 -26.48 -17.64
C MET A 1 -11.44 -26.02 -18.92
N LEU A 2 -11.57 -24.74 -19.30
CA LEU A 2 -10.83 -24.18 -20.45
C LEU A 2 -9.30 -24.34 -20.28
N LEU A 3 -8.82 -24.23 -19.04
CA LEU A 3 -7.42 -24.40 -18.66
C LEU A 3 -6.87 -25.81 -18.92
N ASP A 4 -7.72 -26.85 -18.94
CA ASP A 4 -7.30 -28.24 -19.15
C ASP A 4 -7.01 -28.54 -20.64
N THR A 5 -7.43 -27.65 -21.54
CA THR A 5 -7.27 -27.86 -22.98
C THR A 5 -5.85 -27.60 -23.48
N GLY A 6 -5.02 -26.91 -22.68
CA GLY A 6 -3.65 -26.52 -23.04
C GLY A 6 -3.53 -25.55 -24.22
N LYS A 7 -4.67 -25.08 -24.76
CA LYS A 7 -4.75 -24.20 -25.94
C LYS A 7 -4.99 -22.73 -25.58
N VAL A 8 -5.22 -22.44 -24.30
CA VAL A 8 -5.53 -21.11 -23.81
C VAL A 8 -4.29 -20.54 -23.15
N ASP A 9 -3.86 -19.39 -23.63
CA ASP A 9 -2.88 -18.56 -22.95
C ASP A 9 -3.55 -17.96 -21.70
N VAL A 10 -2.97 -18.22 -20.53
CA VAL A 10 -3.54 -17.83 -19.24
C VAL A 10 -3.22 -16.39 -18.87
N ASP A 11 -2.23 -15.80 -19.54
CA ASP A 11 -1.77 -14.42 -19.33
C ASP A 11 -2.23 -13.49 -20.46
N VAL A 12 -3.27 -13.90 -21.22
CA VAL A 12 -3.89 -13.03 -22.21
C VAL A 12 -4.42 -11.76 -21.56
N THR A 13 -4.09 -10.61 -22.13
CA THR A 13 -4.54 -9.31 -21.64
C THR A 13 -5.74 -8.80 -22.42
N ASP A 14 -6.62 -8.06 -21.75
CA ASP A 14 -7.64 -7.25 -22.42
C ASP A 14 -7.05 -5.93 -22.96
N GLU A 15 -7.93 -5.05 -23.45
CA GLU A 15 -7.55 -3.73 -23.99
C GLU A 15 -6.90 -2.80 -22.94
N ASN A 16 -7.08 -3.07 -21.65
CA ASN A 16 -6.46 -2.30 -20.56
C ASN A 16 -5.23 -3.00 -19.98
N GLY A 17 -4.71 -4.05 -20.64
CA GLY A 17 -3.60 -4.84 -20.13
C GLY A 17 -3.96 -5.80 -18.99
N GLN A 18 -5.24 -5.97 -18.64
CA GLN A 18 -5.62 -6.82 -17.51
C GLN A 18 -5.66 -8.30 -17.89
N THR A 19 -4.96 -9.14 -17.12
CA THR A 19 -5.03 -10.60 -17.24
C THR A 19 -6.23 -11.17 -16.49
N PRO A 20 -6.62 -12.43 -16.74
CA PRO A 20 -7.57 -13.14 -15.89
C PRO A 20 -7.18 -13.14 -14.40
N LEU A 21 -5.87 -13.19 -14.08
CA LEU A 21 -5.40 -13.11 -12.70
C LEU A 21 -5.62 -11.71 -12.12
N SER A 22 -5.31 -10.64 -12.85
CA SER A 22 -5.55 -9.25 -12.41
C SER A 22 -7.03 -9.00 -12.12
N TRP A 23 -7.93 -9.45 -13.00
CA TRP A 23 -9.38 -9.35 -12.78
C TRP A 23 -9.86 -10.16 -11.58
N ALA A 24 -9.37 -11.40 -11.44
CA ALA A 24 -9.72 -12.25 -10.31
C ALA A 24 -9.24 -11.65 -8.98
N ALA A 25 -8.05 -11.05 -8.99
CA ALA A 25 -7.47 -10.42 -7.82
C ALA A 25 -8.21 -9.14 -7.40
N ARG A 26 -8.53 -8.27 -8.37
CA ARG A 26 -9.32 -7.05 -8.17
C ARG A 26 -10.68 -7.28 -7.53
N TYR A 27 -11.34 -8.38 -7.88
CA TYR A 27 -12.67 -8.72 -7.38
C TYR A 27 -12.69 -9.83 -6.31
N GLY A 28 -11.55 -10.19 -5.74
CA GLY A 28 -11.49 -11.17 -4.66
C GLY A 28 -11.99 -12.56 -5.05
N ARG A 29 -11.83 -12.97 -6.31
CA ARG A 29 -12.33 -14.26 -6.82
C ARG A 29 -11.41 -15.40 -6.44
N GLU A 30 -11.42 -15.77 -5.16
CA GLU A 30 -10.47 -16.74 -4.57
C GLU A 30 -10.35 -18.06 -5.35
N VAL A 31 -11.49 -18.65 -5.74
CA VAL A 31 -11.52 -19.91 -6.48
C VAL A 31 -10.83 -19.79 -7.84
N VAL A 32 -11.01 -18.65 -8.52
CA VAL A 32 -10.39 -18.37 -9.82
C VAL A 32 -8.89 -18.13 -9.65
N VAL A 33 -8.48 -17.35 -8.64
CA VAL A 33 -7.06 -17.14 -8.32
C VAL A 33 -6.37 -18.46 -8.03
N LYS A 34 -6.92 -19.29 -7.14
CA LYS A 34 -6.36 -20.61 -6.80
C LYS A 34 -6.22 -21.50 -8.04
N MET A 35 -7.21 -21.48 -8.91
CA MET A 35 -7.24 -22.25 -10.15
C MET A 35 -6.15 -21.78 -11.13
N LEU A 36 -6.00 -20.47 -11.32
CA LEU A 36 -4.99 -19.88 -12.19
C LEU A 36 -3.57 -20.14 -11.68
N LEU A 37 -3.31 -19.90 -10.39
CA LEU A 37 -2.01 -20.16 -9.76
C LEU A 37 -1.65 -21.66 -9.81
N GLY A 38 -2.63 -22.54 -9.65
CA GLY A 38 -2.46 -24.00 -9.73
C GLY A 38 -1.99 -24.51 -11.09
N THR A 39 -2.09 -23.71 -12.16
CA THR A 39 -1.53 -24.07 -13.48
C THR A 39 0.01 -24.03 -13.49
N GLY A 40 0.63 -23.26 -12.59
CA GLY A 40 2.07 -23.03 -12.52
C GLY A 40 2.67 -22.24 -13.70
N LYS A 41 1.83 -21.75 -14.62
CA LYS A 41 2.25 -21.05 -15.85
C LYS A 41 2.03 -19.54 -15.80
N VAL A 42 1.13 -19.08 -14.95
CA VAL A 42 0.72 -17.68 -14.84
C VAL A 42 1.89 -16.81 -14.39
N ASP A 43 2.07 -15.68 -15.07
CA ASP A 43 2.90 -14.59 -14.61
C ASP A 43 2.14 -13.73 -13.59
N VAL A 44 2.56 -13.84 -12.32
CA VAL A 44 1.89 -13.22 -11.17
C VAL A 44 2.11 -11.72 -11.06
N ASP A 45 3.12 -11.18 -11.76
CA ASP A 45 3.51 -9.76 -11.70
C ASP A 45 3.16 -9.01 -13.00
N THR A 46 2.28 -9.57 -13.84
CA THR A 46 1.80 -8.87 -15.03
C THR A 46 1.14 -7.55 -14.65
N VAL A 47 1.53 -6.47 -15.31
CA VAL A 47 0.99 -5.13 -15.07
C VAL A 47 -0.08 -4.78 -16.08
N ASP A 48 -1.12 -4.09 -15.63
CA ASP A 48 -2.09 -3.43 -16.51
C ASP A 48 -1.54 -2.11 -17.07
N GLU A 49 -2.31 -1.41 -17.90
CA GLU A 49 -1.90 -0.13 -18.49
C GLU A 49 -1.54 0.95 -17.45
N ASN A 50 -1.98 0.83 -16.19
CA ASN A 50 -1.61 1.73 -15.11
C ASN A 50 -0.46 1.21 -14.24
N GLY A 51 0.28 0.21 -14.72
CA GLY A 51 1.37 -0.40 -13.97
C GLY A 51 0.89 -1.29 -12.82
N ARG A 52 -0.41 -1.64 -12.73
CA ARG A 52 -0.94 -2.33 -11.55
C ARG A 52 -0.84 -3.84 -11.70
N THR A 53 -0.18 -4.46 -10.73
CA THR A 53 -0.11 -5.92 -10.58
C THR A 53 -1.38 -6.48 -9.95
N PRO A 54 -1.64 -7.80 -10.07
CA PRO A 54 -2.68 -8.48 -9.29
C PRO A 54 -2.57 -8.22 -7.78
N LEU A 55 -1.35 -8.13 -7.24
CA LEU A 55 -1.13 -7.85 -5.81
C LEU A 55 -1.58 -6.44 -5.42
N LEU A 56 -1.27 -5.42 -6.23
CA LEU A 56 -1.77 -4.05 -6.03
C LEU A 56 -3.30 -4.03 -5.97
N TRP A 57 -3.96 -4.66 -6.95
CA TRP A 57 -5.42 -4.74 -7.00
C TRP A 57 -6.02 -5.46 -5.78
N ALA A 58 -5.45 -6.61 -5.39
CA ALA A 58 -5.93 -7.34 -4.22
C ALA A 58 -5.71 -6.55 -2.92
N ALA A 59 -4.56 -5.88 -2.78
CA ALA A 59 -4.18 -5.16 -1.59
C ALA A 59 -5.04 -3.91 -1.37
N GLY A 60 -5.21 -3.07 -2.39
CA GLY A 60 -6.04 -1.86 -2.28
C GLY A 60 -7.54 -2.09 -2.24
N ASN A 61 -8.01 -3.32 -2.50
CA ASN A 61 -9.41 -3.70 -2.30
C ASN A 61 -9.62 -4.58 -1.05
N GLY A 62 -8.57 -4.85 -0.28
CA GLY A 62 -8.68 -5.60 0.98
C GLY A 62 -8.95 -7.09 0.83
N HIS A 63 -8.62 -7.70 -0.32
CA HIS A 63 -8.90 -9.11 -0.59
C HIS A 63 -7.88 -10.03 0.08
N GLU A 64 -8.01 -10.20 1.39
CA GLU A 64 -7.04 -10.89 2.25
C GLU A 64 -6.62 -12.28 1.74
N ALA A 65 -7.59 -13.12 1.40
CA ALA A 65 -7.34 -14.48 0.93
C ALA A 65 -6.56 -14.48 -0.40
N VAL A 66 -6.84 -13.53 -1.29
CA VAL A 66 -6.11 -13.37 -2.55
C VAL A 66 -4.68 -12.90 -2.30
N VAL A 67 -4.49 -11.88 -1.45
CA VAL A 67 -3.16 -11.38 -1.07
C VAL A 67 -2.32 -12.54 -0.54
N LYS A 68 -2.86 -13.32 0.39
CA LYS A 68 -2.18 -14.50 0.93
C LYS A 68 -1.77 -15.50 -0.15
N MET A 69 -2.70 -15.85 -1.05
CA MET A 69 -2.42 -16.78 -2.15
C MET A 69 -1.32 -16.26 -3.08
N LEU A 70 -1.28 -14.96 -3.37
CA LEU A 70 -0.23 -14.35 -4.20
C LEU A 70 1.13 -14.37 -3.50
N LEU A 71 1.18 -13.99 -2.21
CA LEU A 71 2.41 -14.03 -1.40
C LEU A 71 3.00 -15.43 -1.27
N ASP A 72 2.15 -16.46 -1.15
CA ASP A 72 2.56 -17.87 -1.04
C ASP A 72 3.28 -18.39 -2.31
N THR A 73 3.17 -17.71 -3.46
CA THR A 73 3.84 -18.12 -4.71
C THR A 73 5.35 -17.94 -4.70
N CYS A 74 5.91 -17.20 -3.74
CA CYS A 74 7.33 -16.84 -3.58
C CYS A 74 7.98 -16.06 -4.75
N LYS A 75 7.25 -15.80 -5.84
CA LYS A 75 7.74 -15.09 -7.04
C LYS A 75 7.30 -13.64 -7.09
N VAL A 76 6.19 -13.32 -6.43
CA VAL A 76 5.56 -12.00 -6.48
C VAL A 76 6.51 -10.91 -6.01
N ASP A 77 6.57 -9.83 -6.77
CA ASP A 77 7.24 -8.60 -6.35
C ASP A 77 6.30 -7.82 -5.40
N VAL A 78 6.64 -7.85 -4.11
CA VAL A 78 5.81 -7.25 -3.04
C VAL A 78 5.87 -5.73 -3.02
N ASP A 79 6.89 -5.14 -3.64
CA ASP A 79 7.10 -3.69 -3.71
C ASP A 79 6.87 -3.14 -5.13
N ALA A 80 6.29 -3.94 -6.04
CA ALA A 80 5.92 -3.48 -7.37
C ALA A 80 5.03 -2.23 -7.30
N THR A 81 5.33 -1.22 -8.11
CA THR A 81 4.64 0.06 -8.06
C THR A 81 3.73 0.27 -9.27
N ASP A 82 2.60 0.95 -9.05
CA ASP A 82 1.80 1.49 -10.15
C ASP A 82 2.48 2.70 -10.81
N GLU A 83 1.86 3.28 -11.85
CA GLU A 83 2.37 4.48 -12.54
C GLU A 83 2.59 5.69 -11.61
N ASN A 84 1.90 5.74 -10.47
CA ASN A 84 2.06 6.80 -9.47
C ASN A 84 3.12 6.46 -8.42
N GLY A 85 3.85 5.36 -8.58
CA GLY A 85 4.85 4.90 -7.62
C GLY A 85 4.26 4.29 -6.35
N GLN A 86 2.95 4.02 -6.28
CA GLN A 86 2.35 3.44 -5.07
C GLN A 86 2.57 1.93 -5.03
N THR A 87 2.99 1.42 -3.87
CA THR A 87 3.16 -0.02 -3.59
C THR A 87 1.85 -0.65 -3.08
N PRO A 88 1.74 -2.00 -3.04
CA PRO A 88 0.64 -2.70 -2.39
C PRO A 88 0.44 -2.26 -0.93
N LEU A 89 1.52 -2.00 -0.19
CA LEU A 89 1.44 -1.52 1.18
C LEU A 89 0.84 -0.11 1.23
N SER A 90 1.25 0.81 0.33
CA SER A 90 0.67 2.14 0.25
C SER A 90 -0.83 2.09 -0.06
N TRP A 91 -1.27 1.26 -1.01
CA TRP A 91 -2.69 1.11 -1.33
C TRP A 91 -3.50 0.52 -0.17
N ALA A 92 -2.99 -0.52 0.49
CA ALA A 92 -3.64 -1.11 1.65
C ALA A 92 -3.71 -0.11 2.83
N ALA A 93 -2.68 0.71 2.99
CA ALA A 93 -2.61 1.71 4.04
C ALA A 93 -3.55 2.90 3.78
N GLU A 94 -3.60 3.39 2.54
CA GLU A 94 -4.50 4.45 2.08
C GLU A 94 -5.98 4.08 2.26
N ASN A 95 -6.32 2.80 2.07
CA ASN A 95 -7.71 2.30 2.19
C ASN A 95 -8.03 1.65 3.55
N GLY A 96 -7.08 1.63 4.48
CA GLY A 96 -7.30 1.13 5.85
C GLY A 96 -7.45 -0.40 5.96
N HIS A 97 -6.88 -1.16 5.04
CA HIS A 97 -6.99 -2.63 5.02
C HIS A 97 -6.01 -3.29 6.00
N GLU A 98 -6.37 -3.27 7.28
CA GLU A 98 -5.55 -3.72 8.40
C GLU A 98 -4.91 -5.10 8.22
N ALA A 99 -5.70 -6.11 7.86
CA ALA A 99 -5.21 -7.47 7.71
C ALA A 99 -4.22 -7.62 6.54
N VAL A 100 -4.46 -6.89 5.45
CA VAL A 100 -3.56 -6.84 4.29
C VAL A 100 -2.24 -6.16 4.66
N VAL A 101 -2.30 -5.00 5.34
CA VAL A 101 -1.10 -4.31 5.84
C VAL A 101 -0.27 -5.25 6.71
N LYS A 102 -0.91 -5.94 7.66
CA LYS A 102 -0.22 -6.92 8.49
C LYS A 102 0.44 -8.03 7.68
N MET A 103 -0.28 -8.64 6.74
CA MET A 103 0.27 -9.71 5.90
C MET A 103 1.48 -9.24 5.08
N LEU A 104 1.43 -8.02 4.52
CA LEU A 104 2.54 -7.45 3.76
C LEU A 104 3.76 -7.18 4.65
N LEU A 105 3.57 -6.59 5.84
CA LEU A 105 4.65 -6.36 6.81
C LEU A 105 5.27 -7.67 7.33
N ASP A 106 4.45 -8.70 7.57
CA ASP A 106 4.90 -10.02 8.04
C ASP A 106 5.78 -10.74 7.02
N THR A 107 5.80 -10.33 5.75
CA THR A 107 6.76 -10.85 4.75
C THR A 107 8.21 -10.50 5.10
N GLY A 108 8.43 -9.41 5.84
CA GLY A 108 9.74 -8.86 6.18
C GLY A 108 10.55 -8.32 4.99
N LYS A 109 9.96 -8.28 3.79
CA LYS A 109 10.63 -7.84 2.54
C LYS A 109 10.22 -6.44 2.09
N VAL A 110 9.01 -6.02 2.45
CA VAL A 110 8.39 -4.77 2.01
C VAL A 110 9.16 -3.56 2.51
N ASP A 111 9.33 -2.58 1.62
CA ASP A 111 9.77 -1.24 1.98
C ASP A 111 8.61 -0.43 2.59
N ALA A 112 8.62 -0.30 3.92
CA ALA A 112 7.57 0.38 4.66
C ALA A 112 7.60 1.92 4.52
N ASP A 113 8.70 2.48 3.99
CA ASP A 113 8.88 3.91 3.74
C ASP A 113 8.85 4.26 2.25
N ALA A 114 8.44 3.32 1.39
CA ALA A 114 8.34 3.53 -0.04
C ALA A 114 7.52 4.80 -0.35
N ARG A 115 8.11 5.69 -1.15
CA ARG A 115 7.52 6.99 -1.49
C ARG A 115 6.90 6.93 -2.87
N ASP A 116 5.63 7.31 -2.95
CA ASP A 116 4.98 7.43 -4.25
C ASP A 116 5.55 8.62 -5.05
N THR A 117 5.50 8.55 -6.37
CA THR A 117 6.08 9.56 -7.27
C THR A 117 5.13 10.72 -7.53
N LYS A 118 3.86 10.61 -7.12
CA LYS A 118 2.82 11.61 -7.40
C LYS A 118 2.76 12.71 -6.35
N TYR A 119 2.87 12.34 -5.09
CA TYR A 119 2.79 13.21 -3.92
C TYR A 119 3.99 13.07 -2.99
N GLY A 120 4.82 12.05 -3.17
CA GLY A 120 5.98 11.83 -2.31
C GLY A 120 5.60 11.26 -0.95
N ARG A 121 4.42 10.65 -0.82
CA ARG A 121 3.90 10.15 0.45
C ARG A 121 4.32 8.71 0.70
N THR A 122 4.50 8.38 1.97
CA THR A 122 4.73 7.03 2.48
C THR A 122 3.39 6.34 2.83
N PRO A 123 3.36 5.01 3.03
CA PRO A 123 2.20 4.33 3.59
C PRO A 123 1.68 4.95 4.89
N LEU A 124 2.60 5.41 5.76
CA LEU A 124 2.25 6.07 7.02
C LEU A 124 1.52 7.40 6.78
N SER A 125 2.00 8.23 5.85
CA SER A 125 1.37 9.50 5.49
C SER A 125 -0.04 9.29 4.90
N TRP A 126 -0.23 8.26 4.07
CA TRP A 126 -1.55 7.90 3.56
C TRP A 126 -2.50 7.43 4.66
N ALA A 127 -2.06 6.51 5.53
CA ALA A 127 -2.89 6.01 6.62
C ALA A 127 -3.28 7.11 7.63
N ALA A 128 -2.33 7.98 7.98
CA ALA A 128 -2.55 9.08 8.91
C ALA A 128 -3.47 10.15 8.31
N GLY A 129 -3.23 10.54 7.07
CA GLY A 129 -4.05 11.50 6.34
C GLY A 129 -5.50 11.05 6.13
N ASN A 130 -5.76 9.73 6.08
CA ASN A 130 -7.11 9.18 5.94
C ASN A 130 -7.71 8.67 7.26
N GLY A 131 -7.00 8.82 8.39
CA GLY A 131 -7.52 8.47 9.71
C GLY A 131 -7.57 6.96 10.00
N HIS A 132 -6.76 6.16 9.33
CA HIS A 132 -6.68 4.71 9.54
C HIS A 132 -5.80 4.37 10.75
N GLU A 133 -6.31 4.68 11.94
CA GLU A 133 -5.61 4.59 13.23
C GLU A 133 -4.97 3.23 13.50
N ALA A 134 -5.62 2.13 13.13
CA ALA A 134 -5.05 0.79 13.33
C ALA A 134 -3.86 0.52 12.41
N VAL A 135 -3.92 1.01 11.17
CA VAL A 135 -2.81 0.94 10.21
C VAL A 135 -1.65 1.83 10.67
N VAL A 136 -1.92 3.06 11.10
CA VAL A 136 -0.92 3.96 11.67
C VAL A 136 -0.17 3.26 12.81
N LYS A 137 -0.92 2.69 13.76
CA LYS A 137 -0.32 1.92 14.86
C LYS A 137 0.54 0.76 14.36
N MET A 138 0.07 -0.03 13.40
CA MET A 138 0.83 -1.17 12.85
C MET A 138 2.13 -0.74 12.18
N LEU A 139 2.10 0.31 11.36
CA LEU A 139 3.28 0.84 10.69
C LEU A 139 4.29 1.37 11.72
N LEU A 140 3.83 2.11 12.73
CA LEU A 140 4.69 2.60 13.82
C LEU A 140 5.26 1.46 14.68
N ASP A 141 4.52 0.37 14.87
CA ASP A 141 4.97 -0.81 15.63
C ASP A 141 6.10 -1.58 14.94
N THR A 142 6.34 -1.33 13.64
CA THR A 142 7.53 -1.87 12.94
C THR A 142 8.84 -1.30 13.47
N GLY A 143 8.82 -0.07 14.01
CA GLY A 143 9.99 0.68 14.45
C GLY A 143 10.99 1.04 13.34
N LYS A 144 10.62 0.85 12.08
CA LYS A 144 11.48 1.11 10.92
C LYS A 144 11.08 2.34 10.11
N VAL A 145 9.81 2.74 10.21
CA VAL A 145 9.24 3.85 9.44
C VAL A 145 9.80 5.19 9.89
N ASP A 146 10.10 6.06 8.93
CA ASP A 146 10.41 7.46 9.17
C ASP A 146 9.13 8.23 9.49
N ILE A 147 8.93 8.54 10.77
CA ILE A 147 7.72 9.20 11.27
C ILE A 147 7.59 10.65 10.81
N ASP A 148 8.71 11.29 10.48
CA ASP A 148 8.79 12.70 10.08
C ASP A 148 9.02 12.85 8.56
N ALA A 149 8.81 11.77 7.79
CA ALA A 149 8.89 11.82 6.34
C ALA A 149 7.90 12.85 5.75
N GLU A 150 8.44 13.90 5.14
CA GLU A 150 7.67 14.95 4.49
C GLU A 150 7.30 14.57 3.07
N ASP A 151 6.06 14.82 2.65
CA ASP A 151 5.61 14.73 1.26
C ASP A 151 6.15 15.89 0.39
N PHE A 152 5.81 15.95 -0.90
CA PHE A 152 6.31 17.02 -1.78
C PHE A 152 5.81 18.43 -1.42
N CYS A 153 4.80 18.54 -0.56
CA CYS A 153 4.33 19.81 -0.01
C CYS A 153 5.00 20.16 1.32
N GLY A 154 5.95 19.34 1.80
CA GLY A 154 6.58 19.50 3.10
C GLY A 154 5.69 19.02 4.26
N LEU A 155 4.67 18.20 3.98
CA LEU A 155 3.71 17.74 5.00
C LEU A 155 4.10 16.36 5.55
N THR A 156 4.21 16.26 6.87
CA THR A 156 4.40 14.98 7.57
C THR A 156 3.07 14.24 7.76
N ALA A 157 3.14 12.95 8.12
CA ALA A 157 1.97 12.17 8.51
C ALA A 157 1.15 12.84 9.63
N TYR A 158 1.82 13.46 10.60
CA TYR A 158 1.18 14.22 11.68
C TYR A 158 0.38 15.39 11.13
N GLN A 159 0.98 16.21 10.28
CA GLN A 159 0.31 17.38 9.70
C GLN A 159 -0.89 16.96 8.85
N LEU A 160 -0.75 15.92 8.03
CA LEU A 160 -1.86 15.38 7.24
C LEU A 160 -3.03 14.93 8.12
N SER A 161 -2.75 14.21 9.22
CA SER A 161 -3.79 13.81 10.17
C SER A 161 -4.46 15.00 10.84
N ALA A 162 -3.71 16.05 11.20
CA ALA A 162 -4.24 17.27 11.81
C ALA A 162 -5.09 18.09 10.84
N PHE A 163 -4.66 18.26 9.58
CA PHE A 163 -5.42 18.95 8.54
C PHE A 163 -6.78 18.30 8.28
N ASN A 164 -6.85 16.97 8.38
CA ASN A 164 -8.06 16.19 8.15
C ASN A 164 -8.82 15.83 9.45
N HIS A 165 -8.40 16.37 10.60
CA HIS A 165 -9.04 16.20 11.91
C HIS A 165 -9.07 14.75 12.42
N HIS A 166 -7.99 14.01 12.23
CA HIS A 166 -7.82 12.63 12.68
C HIS A 166 -7.07 12.55 14.03
N GLU A 167 -7.73 13.01 15.09
CA GLU A 167 -7.14 13.21 16.43
C GLU A 167 -6.39 11.97 16.99
N GLN A 168 -6.89 10.77 16.73
CA GLN A 168 -6.28 9.56 17.26
C GLN A 168 -5.01 9.17 16.49
N ALA A 169 -4.97 9.39 15.17
CA ALA A 169 -3.75 9.24 14.40
C ALA A 169 -2.69 10.25 14.87
N GLU A 170 -3.08 11.51 15.09
CA GLU A 170 -2.21 12.54 15.67
C GLU A 170 -1.64 12.11 17.02
N ARG A 171 -2.49 11.61 17.93
CA ARG A 171 -2.06 11.13 19.26
C ARG A 171 -1.08 9.97 19.16
N GLN A 172 -1.31 9.02 18.25
CA GLN A 172 -0.40 7.90 18.04
C GLN A 172 0.96 8.38 17.53
N LEU A 173 0.96 9.32 16.58
CA LEU A 173 2.17 9.90 16.00
C LEU A 173 2.97 10.69 17.05
N MET A 174 2.31 11.58 17.81
CA MET A 174 2.96 12.29 18.91
C MET A 174 3.50 11.35 19.99
N ALA A 175 2.75 10.30 20.34
CA ALA A 175 3.20 9.30 21.32
C ALA A 175 4.43 8.52 20.85
N ARG A 176 4.72 8.50 19.55
CA ARG A 176 5.90 7.88 18.93
C ARG A 176 6.99 8.89 18.56
N GLY A 177 6.83 10.15 18.96
CA GLY A 177 7.85 11.18 18.82
C GLY A 177 7.75 12.04 17.57
N ALA A 178 6.65 11.99 16.82
CA ALA A 178 6.43 12.88 15.67
C ALA A 178 6.55 14.35 16.10
N LEU A 179 7.30 15.13 15.33
CA LEU A 179 7.48 16.55 15.63
C LEU A 179 6.21 17.31 15.22
N ALA A 180 5.53 17.91 16.20
CA ALA A 180 4.40 18.80 15.93
C ALA A 180 4.82 20.08 15.18
N SER A 181 6.12 20.41 15.21
CA SER A 181 6.74 21.52 14.52
C SER A 181 7.64 21.01 13.39
N SER A 182 7.10 20.87 12.19
CA SER A 182 7.91 21.37 11.07
C SER A 182 7.62 22.85 10.99
N ASP A 183 8.67 23.65 10.82
CA ASP A 183 8.60 25.11 10.70
C ASP A 183 7.75 25.50 9.48
N PHE A 184 6.44 25.37 9.58
CA PHE A 184 5.49 26.00 8.68
C PHE A 184 5.56 27.50 9.03
N TYR A 185 6.52 28.19 8.39
CA TYR A 185 6.90 29.62 8.49
C TYR A 185 8.03 30.06 9.44
N GLY A 186 8.80 29.21 10.12
CA GLY A 186 9.93 29.70 10.95
C GLY A 186 9.53 30.77 12.00
N LEU A 187 8.28 30.74 12.47
CA LEU A 187 7.70 31.74 13.36
C LEU A 187 8.02 31.51 14.84
N GLN A 188 8.78 30.46 15.18
CA GLN A 188 9.27 30.31 16.56
C GLN A 188 10.31 31.39 16.93
N SER A 189 10.81 32.14 15.94
CA SER A 189 11.62 33.35 16.16
C SER A 189 10.82 34.62 16.52
N LEU A 190 9.48 34.57 16.54
CA LEU A 190 8.62 35.71 16.91
C LEU A 190 7.98 35.61 18.30
N PHE A 191 8.21 34.53 19.04
CA PHE A 191 7.87 34.40 20.46
C PHE A 191 9.14 34.30 21.33
N VAL A 192 10.06 35.24 21.14
CA VAL A 192 10.96 35.62 22.24
C VAL A 192 10.20 36.67 23.03
N GLU A 193 9.54 36.26 24.11
CA GLU A 193 8.97 37.23 25.05
C GLU A 193 10.11 38.08 25.67
N PRO A 194 9.92 39.40 25.80
CA PRO A 194 10.91 40.31 26.41
C PRO A 194 11.07 40.16 27.92
#